data_AF-A0A351MT99-F1
#
_entry.id   AF-A0A351MT99-F1
#
_cell.length_a   1.000
_cell.length_b   1.000
_cell.length_c   1.000
_cell.angle_alpha   90.00
_cell.angle_beta   90.00
_cell.angle_gamma   90.00
#
_symmetry.space_group_name_H-M   'P 1'
#
loop_
_entity.id
_entity.type
_entity.pdbx_description
1 polymer ?
#
loop_
_entity_poly.entity_id
_entity_poly.type
_entity_poly.pdbx_seq_one_letter_code
_entity_poly.pdbx_strand_id
1 'polypeptide(L)'
;GGTVEVKNWTAIGRSGIGLLEISGGLWKNTTAGNFAIGTGTGGNNSGVVTVKGTGTLEVIGRTLAIRESFGTNSQGTLNLSESGVVKATTVDFGLTGGASVGTGTLNVTGGNLWTNTISKTGAGTTAVINLSGGTLGALDNNATWSVGMALTSGTTTIAARDFAGVARSITISGALSGAGSLTKTGNGTLTLSGTNTLTGNVTADTGTLTISGTHQSATSINANNGSTVNFSANNFFTANHSTAAAIARSITASNGGNLVFSSTTEARLGNIQLSGGTFTSNRGISGFDILLADVSTGAATVSVIGSSASAMNGSGGLHLLGLQNFDVADVTSSSTADLVVSLQLADSGTQGANTAGGINKTGAGTMSLTNANNNFTGDITVGAGTLEVGDAGRLNAGSYAGSVTNNGAL
;
A
#
# COMPACT_ATOMS: atom_id res chain seq x y z
N GLY A 1 4.96 21.53 29.67
CA GLY A 1 3.70 21.63 30.43
C GLY A 1 2.85 22.79 29.97
N GLY A 2 3.40 24.02 29.94
CA GLY A 2 2.69 25.20 29.44
C GLY A 2 2.74 25.38 27.91
N THR A 3 2.25 26.53 27.46
CA THR A 3 2.26 26.93 26.04
C THR A 3 3.37 27.94 25.77
N VAL A 4 4.17 27.70 24.74
CA VAL A 4 5.08 28.69 24.15
C VAL A 4 4.50 29.13 22.83
N GLU A 5 4.19 30.43 22.71
CA GLU A 5 3.67 31.02 21.47
C GLU A 5 4.73 31.94 20.87
N VAL A 6 5.19 31.61 19.67
CA VAL A 6 6.16 32.40 18.92
C VAL A 6 5.44 33.10 17.77
N LYS A 7 5.51 34.43 17.78
CA LYS A 7 4.82 35.26 16.76
C LYS A 7 5.53 35.29 15.41
N ASN A 8 6.85 35.12 15.41
CA ASN A 8 7.70 35.19 14.22
C ASN A 8 8.43 33.85 14.01
N TRP A 9 9.70 33.89 13.61
CA TRP A 9 10.49 32.71 13.29
C TRP A 9 11.03 32.04 14.55
N THR A 10 11.04 30.71 14.53
CA THR A 10 11.82 29.89 15.46
C THR A 10 12.99 29.28 14.70
N ALA A 11 14.22 29.42 15.21
CA ALA A 11 15.40 28.81 14.61
C ALA A 11 16.17 28.03 15.68
N ILE A 12 16.33 26.72 15.47
CA ILE A 12 17.09 25.83 16.35
C ILE A 12 18.42 25.49 15.69
N GLY A 13 19.52 25.75 16.37
CA GLY A 13 20.87 25.46 15.86
C GLY A 13 21.40 26.50 14.86
N ARG A 14 21.06 27.78 15.04
CA ARG A 14 21.57 28.86 14.20
C ARG A 14 22.98 29.27 14.60
N SER A 15 23.92 29.16 13.67
CA SER A 15 25.35 29.43 13.85
C SER A 15 25.98 28.57 14.97
N GLY A 16 25.61 27.29 15.03
CA GLY A 16 26.14 26.36 16.02
C GLY A 16 25.23 25.16 16.24
N ILE A 17 25.28 24.57 17.44
CA ILE A 17 24.45 23.44 17.85
C ILE A 17 23.27 23.95 18.68
N GLY A 18 22.06 23.47 18.39
CA GLY A 18 20.86 23.76 19.18
C GLY A 18 20.03 22.51 19.40
N LEU A 19 19.57 22.32 20.65
CA LEU A 19 18.65 21.26 21.03
C LEU A 19 17.36 21.88 21.57
N LEU A 20 16.22 21.34 21.14
CA LEU A 20 14.91 21.59 21.73
C LEU A 20 14.20 20.27 21.98
N GLU A 21 13.72 20.07 23.21
CA GLU A 21 12.84 18.96 23.54
C GLU A 21 11.47 19.49 23.95
N ILE A 22 10.42 18.95 23.31
CA ILE A 22 9.01 19.21 23.64
C ILE A 22 8.44 17.88 24.13
N SER A 23 8.52 17.65 25.44
CA SER A 23 8.03 16.43 26.11
C SER A 23 6.62 16.56 26.70
N GLY A 24 6.09 17.80 26.76
CA GLY A 24 4.74 18.10 27.22
C GLY A 24 4.35 19.55 27.00
N GLY A 25 3.05 19.83 26.86
CA GLY A 25 2.54 21.16 26.54
C GLY A 25 2.62 21.48 25.04
N LEU A 26 2.42 22.75 24.69
CA LEU A 26 2.29 23.20 23.30
C LEU A 26 3.39 24.20 22.94
N TRP A 27 4.16 23.91 21.90
CA TRP A 27 4.91 24.91 21.17
C TRP A 27 4.14 25.30 19.92
N LYS A 28 3.86 26.58 19.74
CA LYS A 28 3.10 27.09 18.61
C LYS A 28 3.82 28.24 17.92
N ASN A 29 4.14 28.06 16.65
CA ASN A 29 4.49 29.17 15.77
C ASN A 29 3.20 29.70 15.13
N THR A 30 2.93 31.00 15.30
CA THR A 30 1.72 31.64 14.78
C THR A 30 1.92 32.14 13.35
N THR A 31 0.94 32.87 12.82
CA THR A 31 0.79 33.20 11.40
C THR A 31 1.92 34.01 10.76
N ALA A 32 2.95 34.48 11.46
CA ALA A 32 4.01 35.28 10.81
C ALA A 32 5.38 34.58 10.67
N GLY A 33 5.59 33.34 11.14
CA GLY A 33 6.92 32.74 10.96
C GLY A 33 7.03 31.22 10.92
N ASN A 34 8.05 30.78 10.17
CA ASN A 34 8.44 29.39 10.02
C ASN A 34 9.09 28.85 11.29
N PHE A 35 9.08 27.53 11.43
CA PHE A 35 9.91 26.83 12.41
C PHE A 35 11.04 26.15 11.65
N ALA A 36 12.28 26.48 12.00
CA ALA A 36 13.45 26.11 11.23
C ALA A 36 14.45 25.35 12.10
N ILE A 37 14.91 24.18 11.64
CA ILE A 37 15.87 23.31 12.34
C ILE A 37 17.17 23.25 11.54
N GLY A 38 18.31 23.53 12.19
CA GLY A 38 19.64 23.47 11.56
C GLY A 38 19.85 24.57 10.53
N THR A 39 19.52 25.81 10.90
CA THR A 39 19.39 26.92 9.94
C THR A 39 20.38 28.04 10.15
N GLY A 40 20.83 28.69 9.09
CA GLY A 40 21.80 29.80 9.21
C GLY A 40 22.61 30.09 7.95
N THR A 41 23.30 31.23 7.97
CA THR A 41 24.13 31.73 6.87
C THR A 41 25.61 31.33 6.98
N GLY A 42 26.08 30.91 8.15
CA GLY A 42 27.40 30.30 8.34
C GLY A 42 27.38 28.80 8.04
N GLY A 43 28.54 28.14 7.89
CA GLY A 43 28.61 26.67 7.83
C GLY A 43 28.36 26.01 9.20
N ASN A 44 28.14 24.69 9.20
CA ASN A 44 28.02 23.84 10.39
C ASN A 44 26.84 24.16 11.34
N ASN A 45 25.69 24.60 10.83
CA ASN A 45 24.49 24.79 11.67
C ASN A 45 23.87 23.42 11.99
N SER A 46 23.70 23.07 13.26
CA SER A 46 23.14 21.78 13.67
C SER A 46 21.98 21.98 14.65
N GLY A 47 20.77 21.67 14.21
CA GLY A 47 19.57 21.74 15.04
C GLY A 47 18.99 20.35 15.27
N VAL A 48 18.62 20.05 16.50
CA VAL A 48 17.87 18.84 16.85
C VAL A 48 16.62 19.23 17.63
N VAL A 49 15.47 18.80 17.13
CA VAL A 49 14.19 18.93 17.83
C VAL A 49 13.65 17.55 18.11
N THR A 50 13.25 17.30 19.35
CA THR A 50 12.58 16.06 19.75
C THR A 50 11.20 16.38 20.29
N VAL A 51 10.17 15.75 19.74
CA VAL A 51 8.78 15.83 20.21
C VAL A 51 8.35 14.46 20.71
N LYS A 52 8.00 14.37 22.00
CA LYS A 52 7.72 13.11 22.70
C LYS A 52 6.67 13.31 23.80
N GLY A 53 6.28 12.24 24.50
CA GLY A 53 5.29 12.29 25.57
C GLY A 53 3.99 12.93 25.12
N THR A 54 3.51 13.91 25.88
CA THR A 54 2.33 14.72 25.56
C THR A 54 2.68 16.03 24.85
N GLY A 55 3.93 16.17 24.40
CA GLY A 55 4.44 17.36 23.73
C GLY A 55 3.81 17.55 22.36
N THR A 56 3.44 18.80 22.05
CA THR A 56 2.89 19.17 20.75
C THR A 56 3.69 20.33 20.13
N LEU A 57 4.05 20.20 18.86
CA LEU A 57 4.59 21.28 18.02
C LEU A 57 3.58 21.63 16.92
N GLU A 58 3.12 22.88 16.88
CA GLU A 58 2.20 23.38 15.85
C GLU A 58 2.84 24.50 15.01
N VAL A 59 2.86 24.26 13.69
CA VAL A 59 3.36 25.16 12.65
C VAL A 59 2.31 25.23 11.53
N ILE A 60 1.10 25.65 11.89
CA ILE A 60 -0.07 25.65 10.99
C ILE A 60 -0.06 26.91 10.10
N GLY A 61 -0.37 26.71 8.82
CA GLY A 61 -0.32 27.71 7.76
C GLY A 61 1.08 27.99 7.22
N ARG A 62 2.14 27.54 7.92
CA ARG A 62 3.55 27.88 7.65
C ARG A 62 4.38 26.63 7.37
N THR A 63 5.70 26.81 7.20
CA THR A 63 6.65 25.73 6.96
C THR A 63 7.39 25.36 8.25
N LEU A 64 7.40 24.06 8.55
CA LEU A 64 8.38 23.42 9.43
C LEU A 64 9.52 22.92 8.56
N ALA A 65 10.64 23.61 8.60
CA ALA A 65 11.75 23.30 7.73
C ALA A 65 12.85 22.55 8.46
N ILE A 66 13.18 21.38 7.92
CA ILE A 66 14.23 20.51 8.43
C ILE A 66 15.44 20.73 7.54
N ARG A 67 16.36 21.57 8.04
CA ARG A 67 17.55 22.13 7.37
C ARG A 67 17.25 23.22 6.33
N GLU A 68 17.11 24.47 6.79
CA GLU A 68 17.23 25.68 5.95
C GLU A 68 18.60 26.35 6.14
N SER A 69 19.60 26.02 5.34
CA SER A 69 20.90 26.70 5.46
C SER A 69 21.49 27.10 4.12
N PHE A 70 22.06 28.31 4.13
CA PHE A 70 22.88 28.90 3.08
C PHE A 70 24.37 28.55 3.24
N GLY A 71 24.73 27.81 4.29
CA GLY A 71 26.08 27.36 4.59
C GLY A 71 26.28 25.86 4.35
N THR A 72 27.55 25.44 4.28
CA THR A 72 27.95 24.03 4.10
C THR A 72 27.81 23.24 5.41
N ASN A 73 27.58 21.92 5.31
CA ASN A 73 27.55 20.95 6.42
C ASN A 73 26.46 21.20 7.47
N SER A 74 25.38 21.91 7.12
CA SER A 74 24.27 22.12 8.04
C SER A 74 23.38 20.88 8.15
N GLN A 75 22.95 20.60 9.38
CA GLN A 75 22.18 19.44 9.77
C GLN A 75 20.91 19.85 10.52
N GLY A 76 19.75 19.45 10.04
CA GLY A 76 18.49 19.59 10.77
C GLY A 76 17.94 18.22 11.10
N THR A 77 17.60 17.97 12.36
CA THR A 77 16.99 16.71 12.78
C THR A 77 15.71 16.95 13.56
N LEU A 78 14.64 16.31 13.12
CA LEU A 78 13.38 16.23 13.85
C LEU A 78 13.10 14.78 14.26
N ASN A 79 12.98 14.53 15.55
CA ASN A 79 12.63 13.23 16.11
C ASN A 79 11.21 13.27 16.68
N LEU A 80 10.38 12.33 16.24
CA LEU A 80 9.07 12.03 16.82
C LEU A 80 9.13 10.65 17.47
N SER A 81 8.69 10.58 18.72
CA SER A 81 8.71 9.36 19.52
C SER A 81 7.54 9.35 20.51
N GLU A 82 7.31 8.20 21.16
CA GLU A 82 6.23 8.00 22.14
C GLU A 82 4.86 8.42 21.57
N SER A 83 4.18 9.39 22.18
CA SER A 83 2.90 9.94 21.70
C SER A 83 3.00 11.40 21.22
N GLY A 84 4.23 11.93 21.08
CA GLY A 84 4.45 13.33 20.70
C GLY A 84 3.76 13.70 19.38
N VAL A 85 3.27 14.93 19.26
CA VAL A 85 2.47 15.38 18.11
C VAL A 85 3.16 16.54 17.40
N VAL A 86 3.34 16.43 16.09
CA VAL A 86 3.73 17.53 15.23
C VAL A 86 2.60 17.80 14.25
N LYS A 87 2.15 19.05 14.16
CA LYS A 87 1.23 19.51 13.14
C LYS A 87 1.90 20.63 12.35
N ALA A 88 2.11 20.44 11.05
CA ALA A 88 2.73 21.44 10.20
C ALA A 88 2.06 21.46 8.84
N THR A 89 1.66 22.62 8.32
CA THR A 89 1.05 22.68 6.99
C THR A 89 2.01 22.13 5.93
N THR A 90 3.27 22.54 6.00
CA THR A 90 4.35 22.03 5.15
C THR A 90 5.50 21.57 6.03
N VAL A 91 6.00 20.36 5.79
CA VAL A 91 7.34 19.92 6.21
C VAL A 91 8.24 19.97 4.98
N ASP A 92 9.26 20.83 5.01
CA ASP A 92 10.15 21.01 3.87
C ASP A 92 11.60 20.71 4.23
N PHE A 93 12.27 19.97 3.34
CA PHE A 93 13.70 19.71 3.40
C PHE A 93 14.43 20.77 2.58
N GLY A 94 14.49 21.97 3.16
CA GLY A 94 15.32 23.12 2.78
C GLY A 94 14.66 24.14 1.87
N LEU A 95 14.75 25.42 2.24
CA LEU A 95 14.41 26.57 1.40
C LEU A 95 15.60 27.05 0.55
N THR A 96 15.29 27.70 -0.57
CA THR A 96 16.21 28.06 -1.66
C THR A 96 17.28 29.10 -1.28
N GLY A 97 18.52 28.85 -1.73
CA GLY A 97 19.61 29.82 -1.78
C GLY A 97 20.99 29.21 -1.58
N GLY A 98 21.80 29.19 -2.65
CA GLY A 98 23.21 28.77 -2.61
C GLY A 98 23.45 27.27 -2.74
N ALA A 99 24.58 26.89 -3.35
CA ALA A 99 25.05 25.51 -3.50
C ALA A 99 25.45 24.94 -2.13
N SER A 100 24.47 24.52 -1.33
CA SER A 100 24.69 24.16 0.07
C SER A 100 24.51 22.66 0.27
N VAL A 101 25.58 21.95 0.61
CA VAL A 101 25.56 20.52 1.00
C VAL A 101 25.12 20.41 2.47
N GLY A 102 24.17 19.52 2.79
CA GLY A 102 23.79 19.25 4.17
C GLY A 102 22.57 18.32 4.27
N THR A 103 22.25 17.85 5.47
CA THR A 103 21.24 16.79 5.68
C THR A 103 20.07 17.29 6.53
N GLY A 104 18.86 17.12 6.02
CA GLY A 104 17.65 17.21 6.83
C GLY A 104 17.14 15.80 7.12
N THR A 105 16.93 15.49 8.40
CA THR A 105 16.51 14.16 8.88
C THR A 105 15.22 14.27 9.66
N LEU A 106 14.22 13.49 9.24
CA LEU A 106 13.00 13.24 10.01
C LEU A 106 13.02 11.78 10.47
N ASN A 107 13.00 11.57 11.78
CA ASN A 107 12.86 10.25 12.38
C ASN A 107 11.50 10.14 13.05
N VAL A 108 10.70 9.17 12.64
CA VAL A 108 9.42 8.82 13.27
C VAL A 108 9.56 7.41 13.83
N THR A 109 9.90 7.33 15.11
CA THR A 109 10.02 6.07 15.88
C THR A 109 8.73 5.75 16.64
N GLY A 110 7.93 6.79 16.86
CA GLY A 110 6.60 6.82 17.45
C GLY A 110 5.98 8.18 17.16
N GLY A 111 4.97 8.57 17.92
CA GLY A 111 4.34 9.88 17.80
C GLY A 111 3.49 10.04 16.53
N ASN A 112 3.07 11.28 16.28
CA ASN A 112 2.10 11.62 15.25
C ASN A 112 2.55 12.85 14.45
N LEU A 113 2.71 12.73 13.14
CA LEU A 113 2.95 13.85 12.22
C LEU A 113 1.72 14.12 11.37
N TRP A 114 1.19 15.34 11.43
CA TRP A 114 0.05 15.78 10.62
C TRP A 114 0.49 16.88 9.67
N THR A 115 0.51 16.59 8.37
CA THR A 115 1.00 17.55 7.36
C THR A 115 0.38 17.39 5.98
N ASN A 116 0.20 18.50 5.28
CA ASN A 116 -0.35 18.50 3.92
C ASN A 116 0.74 18.31 2.86
N THR A 117 1.96 18.75 3.16
CA THR A 117 3.03 18.73 2.18
C THR A 117 4.31 18.23 2.83
N ILE A 118 4.93 17.22 2.23
CA ILE A 118 6.32 16.86 2.50
C ILE A 118 7.08 17.06 1.20
N SER A 119 7.97 18.05 1.20
CA SER A 119 8.70 18.50 0.02
C SER A 119 10.17 18.67 0.30
N LYS A 120 10.95 18.81 -0.76
CA LYS A 120 12.36 19.15 -0.72
C LYS A 120 12.61 20.22 -1.76
N THR A 121 12.45 21.48 -1.37
CA THR A 121 12.60 22.60 -2.30
C THR A 121 14.06 23.07 -2.46
N GLY A 122 14.95 22.68 -1.54
CA GLY A 122 16.34 23.12 -1.51
C GLY A 122 17.28 22.22 -2.31
N ALA A 123 17.90 22.79 -3.35
CA ALA A 123 18.99 22.16 -4.07
C ALA A 123 20.18 21.86 -3.14
N GLY A 124 20.82 20.69 -3.29
CA GLY A 124 21.99 20.28 -2.49
C GLY A 124 21.70 19.71 -1.09
N THR A 125 20.46 19.81 -0.60
CA THR A 125 20.04 19.12 0.62
C THR A 125 19.97 17.61 0.39
N THR A 126 20.38 16.78 1.35
CA THR A 126 20.00 15.36 1.44
C THR A 126 18.82 15.25 2.39
N ALA A 127 17.69 14.76 1.91
CA ALA A 127 16.49 14.58 2.73
C ALA A 127 16.41 13.10 3.13
N VAL A 128 16.36 12.84 4.44
CA VAL A 128 16.27 11.49 5.00
C VAL A 128 15.02 11.41 5.85
N ILE A 129 14.10 10.52 5.50
CA ILE A 129 12.89 10.25 6.28
C ILE A 129 12.95 8.79 6.72
N ASN A 130 13.16 8.56 8.01
CA ASN A 130 13.21 7.25 8.62
C ASN A 130 11.94 7.00 9.43
N LEU A 131 11.21 5.96 9.06
CA LEU A 131 9.96 5.54 9.67
C LEU A 131 10.20 4.17 10.30
N SER A 132 10.01 4.06 11.62
CA SER A 132 10.10 2.79 12.37
C SER A 132 8.87 2.54 13.25
N GLY A 133 7.87 3.42 13.14
CA GLY A 133 6.67 3.43 13.97
C GLY A 133 5.85 4.69 13.72
N GLY A 134 4.94 4.99 14.65
CA GLY A 134 4.17 6.22 14.67
C GLY A 134 3.08 6.32 13.60
N THR A 135 2.42 7.48 13.57
CA THR A 135 1.34 7.79 12.63
C THR A 135 1.66 9.05 11.84
N LEU A 136 1.49 8.99 10.52
CA LEU A 136 1.45 10.16 9.66
C LEU A 136 0.02 10.36 9.15
N GLY A 137 -0.46 11.59 9.13
CA GLY A 137 -1.77 11.97 8.59
C GLY A 137 -1.73 13.34 7.94
N ALA A 138 -2.86 13.80 7.41
CA ALA A 138 -2.97 15.09 6.76
C ALA A 138 -3.73 16.11 7.62
N LEU A 139 -3.47 17.39 7.43
CA LEU A 139 -4.28 18.45 8.05
C LEU A 139 -5.49 18.82 7.20
N ASP A 140 -5.42 18.62 5.89
CA ASP A 140 -6.45 18.93 4.91
C ASP A 140 -6.48 17.89 3.77
N ASN A 141 -7.44 18.02 2.87
CA ASN A 141 -7.61 17.10 1.76
C ASN A 141 -6.53 17.31 0.69
N ASN A 142 -6.25 16.26 -0.09
CA ASN A 142 -5.28 16.27 -1.18
C ASN A 142 -3.83 16.57 -0.72
N ALA A 143 -3.42 15.99 0.40
CA ALA A 143 -2.03 16.07 0.85
C ALA A 143 -1.06 15.39 -0.14
N THR A 144 0.14 15.94 -0.28
CA THR A 144 1.16 15.48 -1.23
C THR A 144 2.54 15.35 -0.59
N TRP A 145 3.09 14.14 -0.60
CA TRP A 145 4.39 13.82 0.00
C TRP A 145 5.33 13.28 -1.08
N SER A 146 6.26 14.13 -1.51
CA SER A 146 7.09 13.91 -2.70
C SER A 146 8.51 13.44 -2.40
N VAL A 147 8.89 13.41 -1.13
CA VAL A 147 10.22 12.98 -0.68
C VAL A 147 10.19 11.47 -0.39
N GLY A 148 11.23 10.76 -0.81
CA GLY A 148 11.37 9.33 -0.52
C GLY A 148 11.46 9.05 0.98
N MET A 149 10.88 7.93 1.41
CA MET A 149 10.79 7.53 2.82
C MET A 149 11.25 6.08 3.00
N ALA A 150 12.01 5.82 4.07
CA ALA A 150 12.45 4.49 4.43
C ALA A 150 11.65 3.98 5.63
N LEU A 151 10.86 2.92 5.44
CA LEU A 151 10.25 2.12 6.47
C LEU A 151 11.31 1.14 6.99
N THR A 152 12.05 1.57 7.98
CA THR A 152 13.26 0.89 8.47
C THR A 152 12.95 -0.36 9.28
N SER A 153 11.91 -0.34 10.11
CA SER A 153 11.46 -1.44 10.96
C SER A 153 10.04 -1.18 11.49
N GLY A 154 9.49 -2.09 12.29
CA GLY A 154 8.18 -1.91 12.94
C GLY A 154 7.04 -1.69 11.95
N THR A 155 5.95 -1.08 12.43
CA THR A 155 4.78 -0.74 11.61
C THR A 155 4.57 0.76 11.62
N THR A 156 4.61 1.38 10.45
CA THR A 156 4.25 2.79 10.27
C THR A 156 2.80 2.91 9.84
N THR A 157 2.03 3.75 10.55
CA THR A 157 0.62 4.01 10.19
C THR A 157 0.51 5.25 9.32
N ILE A 158 -0.16 5.14 8.17
CA ILE A 158 -0.66 6.30 7.42
C ILE A 158 -2.17 6.42 7.64
N ALA A 159 -2.57 7.43 8.39
CA ALA A 159 -3.95 7.76 8.64
C ALA A 159 -4.45 8.69 7.52
N ALA A 160 -5.21 8.16 6.56
CA ALA A 160 -5.88 8.97 5.52
C ALA A 160 -7.15 9.62 6.08
N ARG A 161 -6.91 10.46 7.07
CA ARG A 161 -7.86 11.30 7.77
C ARG A 161 -7.08 12.47 8.37
N ASP A 162 -7.79 13.45 8.91
CA ASP A 162 -7.20 14.48 9.76
C ASP A 162 -7.25 14.10 11.25
N PHE A 163 -6.75 15.00 12.09
CA PHE A 163 -6.74 14.82 13.54
C PHE A 163 -8.14 14.70 14.15
N ALA A 164 -9.16 15.29 13.51
CA ALA A 164 -10.56 15.21 13.92
C ALA A 164 -11.26 13.94 13.41
N GLY A 165 -10.56 13.12 12.61
CA GLY A 165 -11.08 11.88 12.06
C GLY A 165 -11.78 12.02 10.70
N VAL A 166 -11.80 13.22 10.11
CA VAL A 166 -12.43 13.45 8.80
C VAL A 166 -11.57 12.81 7.73
N ALA A 167 -12.18 12.03 6.83
CA ALA A 167 -11.50 11.36 5.74
C ALA A 167 -10.74 12.35 4.84
N ARG A 168 -9.49 12.02 4.49
CA ARG A 168 -8.62 12.84 3.62
C ARG A 168 -7.98 11.98 2.54
N SER A 169 -7.74 12.59 1.38
CA SER A 169 -6.90 12.02 0.34
C SER A 169 -5.43 12.41 0.56
N ILE A 170 -4.54 11.44 0.54
CA ILE A 170 -3.09 11.60 0.69
C ILE A 170 -2.41 10.92 -0.49
N THR A 171 -1.49 11.60 -1.16
CA THR A 171 -0.64 11.02 -2.21
C THR A 171 0.81 11.01 -1.77
N ILE A 172 1.43 9.83 -1.80
CA ILE A 172 2.87 9.65 -1.63
C ILE A 172 3.46 9.35 -3.00
N SER A 173 4.13 10.36 -3.57
CA SER A 173 4.86 10.24 -4.85
C SER A 173 6.36 9.99 -4.65
N GLY A 174 6.88 10.23 -3.45
CA GLY A 174 8.20 9.75 -3.05
C GLY A 174 8.26 8.23 -2.99
N ALA A 175 9.39 7.64 -3.34
CA ALA A 175 9.60 6.20 -3.23
C ALA A 175 9.56 5.75 -1.76
N LEU A 176 8.77 4.71 -1.46
CA LEU A 176 8.83 3.98 -0.19
C LEU A 176 9.79 2.80 -0.29
N SER A 177 10.59 2.56 0.75
CA SER A 177 11.62 1.51 0.78
C SER A 177 11.77 0.91 2.18
N GLY A 178 12.52 -0.20 2.31
CA GLY A 178 12.87 -0.79 3.61
C GLY A 178 12.00 -1.98 4.04
N ALA A 179 12.28 -2.52 5.23
CA ALA A 179 11.71 -3.77 5.74
C ALA A 179 10.55 -3.60 6.74
N GLY A 180 10.28 -2.38 7.19
CA GLY A 180 9.13 -2.08 8.04
C GLY A 180 7.81 -2.25 7.28
N SER A 181 6.74 -2.51 8.03
CA SER A 181 5.38 -2.64 7.53
C SER A 181 4.67 -1.28 7.41
N LEU A 182 3.76 -1.20 6.45
CA LEU A 182 2.91 -0.05 6.20
C LEU A 182 1.44 -0.42 6.51
N THR A 183 0.80 0.31 7.41
CA THR A 183 -0.63 0.17 7.68
C THR A 183 -1.38 1.46 7.32
N LYS A 184 -2.34 1.34 6.41
CA LYS A 184 -3.25 2.41 6.02
C LYS A 184 -4.52 2.34 6.87
N THR A 185 -4.84 3.43 7.58
CA THR A 185 -6.07 3.59 8.37
C THR A 185 -6.87 4.82 7.96
N GLY A 186 -8.06 5.02 8.55
CA GLY A 186 -8.98 6.11 8.22
C GLY A 186 -9.76 5.86 6.93
N ASN A 187 -10.96 6.45 6.81
CA ASN A 187 -11.88 6.17 5.71
C ASN A 187 -11.51 6.86 4.39
N GLY A 188 -10.51 7.74 4.38
CA GLY A 188 -10.02 8.40 3.18
C GLY A 188 -9.12 7.52 2.32
N THR A 189 -8.53 8.14 1.30
CA THR A 189 -7.71 7.47 0.29
C THR A 189 -6.23 7.75 0.50
N LEU A 190 -5.41 6.70 0.46
CA LEU A 190 -3.97 6.80 0.31
C LEU A 190 -3.57 6.33 -1.08
N THR A 191 -2.86 7.16 -1.83
CA THR A 191 -2.33 6.82 -3.15
C THR A 191 -0.81 6.70 -3.07
N LEU A 192 -0.27 5.54 -3.46
CA LEU A 192 1.16 5.30 -3.61
C LEU A 192 1.50 5.35 -5.11
N SER A 193 2.09 6.46 -5.55
CA SER A 193 2.41 6.69 -6.97
C SER A 193 3.91 6.62 -7.30
N GLY A 194 4.77 6.59 -6.28
CA GLY A 194 6.21 6.40 -6.45
C GLY A 194 6.58 4.97 -6.90
N THR A 195 7.85 4.77 -7.23
CA THR A 195 8.44 3.43 -7.42
C THR A 195 8.89 2.90 -6.06
N ASN A 196 8.13 1.96 -5.51
CA ASN A 196 8.32 1.45 -4.15
C ASN A 196 9.13 0.15 -4.16
N THR A 197 9.98 -0.02 -3.16
CA THR A 197 10.86 -1.18 -2.93
C THR A 197 10.70 -1.73 -1.50
N LEU A 198 9.49 -1.59 -0.94
CA LEU A 198 9.12 -2.10 0.39
C LEU A 198 9.30 -3.61 0.46
N THR A 199 9.86 -4.15 1.54
CA THR A 199 9.98 -5.60 1.78
C THR A 199 9.15 -6.07 2.97
N GLY A 200 8.62 -5.14 3.78
CA GLY A 200 7.62 -5.41 4.80
C GLY A 200 6.18 -5.35 4.28
N ASN A 201 5.24 -5.95 5.03
CA ASN A 201 3.84 -6.07 4.63
C ASN A 201 3.14 -4.71 4.45
N VAL A 202 2.20 -4.65 3.49
CA VAL A 202 1.31 -3.50 3.27
C VAL A 202 -0.11 -3.92 3.62
N THR A 203 -0.75 -3.20 4.53
CA THR A 203 -2.11 -3.50 5.00
C THR A 203 -3.01 -2.27 4.87
N ALA A 204 -4.20 -2.45 4.32
CA ALA A 204 -5.28 -1.48 4.38
C ALA A 204 -6.32 -1.97 5.40
N ASP A 205 -6.51 -1.20 6.48
CA ASP A 205 -7.50 -1.52 7.50
C ASP A 205 -8.87 -0.95 7.18
N THR A 206 -8.90 0.27 6.62
CA THR A 206 -10.14 0.98 6.26
C THR A 206 -9.92 1.93 5.09
N GLY A 207 -11.00 2.29 4.40
CA GLY A 207 -10.97 3.20 3.27
C GLY A 207 -10.21 2.60 2.09
N THR A 208 -9.60 3.46 1.27
CA THR A 208 -8.97 3.01 0.02
C THR A 208 -7.46 3.19 0.05
N LEU A 209 -6.73 2.14 -0.29
CA LEU A 209 -5.32 2.18 -0.69
C LEU A 209 -5.25 2.04 -2.21
N THR A 210 -4.78 3.05 -2.92
CA THR A 210 -4.53 2.99 -4.37
C THR A 210 -3.04 2.84 -4.62
N ILE A 211 -2.66 1.81 -5.38
CA ILE A 211 -1.29 1.60 -5.85
C ILE A 211 -1.26 1.96 -7.33
N SER A 212 -0.72 3.14 -7.64
CA SER A 212 -0.64 3.71 -8.99
C SER A 212 0.79 3.82 -9.54
N GLY A 213 1.80 3.59 -8.69
CA GLY A 213 3.19 3.37 -9.09
C GLY A 213 3.59 1.88 -9.06
N THR A 214 4.88 1.60 -9.21
CA THR A 214 5.39 0.22 -9.09
C THR A 214 5.73 -0.13 -7.64
N HIS A 215 5.70 -1.42 -7.31
CA HIS A 215 5.90 -2.00 -5.98
C HIS A 215 6.73 -3.29 -6.13
N GLN A 216 8.04 -3.13 -6.25
CA GLN A 216 8.96 -4.11 -6.84
C GLN A 216 9.39 -5.26 -5.90
N SER A 217 8.51 -5.79 -5.05
CA SER A 217 8.94 -6.65 -3.93
C SER A 217 7.97 -7.76 -3.52
N ALA A 218 8.48 -8.67 -2.69
CA ALA A 218 7.88 -9.91 -2.20
C ALA A 218 6.84 -9.74 -1.07
N THR A 219 6.33 -8.54 -0.85
CA THR A 219 5.48 -8.20 0.31
C THR A 219 4.09 -8.79 0.20
N SER A 220 3.49 -9.22 1.32
CA SER A 220 2.05 -9.44 1.34
C SER A 220 1.31 -8.11 1.25
N ILE A 221 0.23 -8.07 0.47
CA ILE A 221 -0.68 -6.92 0.42
C ILE A 221 -2.04 -7.38 0.93
N ASN A 222 -2.53 -6.74 2.00
CA ASN A 222 -3.74 -7.18 2.70
C ASN A 222 -4.81 -6.08 2.66
N ALA A 223 -6.01 -6.44 2.21
CA ALA A 223 -7.23 -5.67 2.39
C ALA A 223 -8.05 -6.28 3.52
N ASN A 224 -8.15 -5.59 4.66
CA ASN A 224 -8.96 -6.01 5.81
C ASN A 224 -10.40 -5.49 5.69
N ASN A 225 -11.22 -5.72 6.72
CA ASN A 225 -12.66 -5.49 6.72
C ASN A 225 -13.07 -4.10 6.23
N GLY A 226 -13.85 -4.04 5.15
CA GLY A 226 -14.39 -2.81 4.58
C GLY A 226 -13.34 -1.90 3.92
N SER A 227 -12.11 -2.37 3.76
CA SER A 227 -11.07 -1.66 3.00
C SER A 227 -11.07 -2.07 1.53
N THR A 228 -10.52 -1.21 0.69
CA THR A 228 -10.25 -1.51 -0.71
C THR A 228 -8.78 -1.25 -1.02
N VAL A 229 -8.10 -2.25 -1.56
CA VAL A 229 -6.82 -2.06 -2.24
C VAL A 229 -7.07 -2.03 -3.74
N ASN A 230 -6.91 -0.86 -4.34
CA ASN A 230 -7.06 -0.63 -5.77
C ASN A 230 -5.68 -0.65 -6.47
N PHE A 231 -5.48 -1.62 -7.34
CA PHE A 231 -4.32 -1.71 -8.22
C PHE A 231 -4.64 -1.00 -9.53
N SER A 232 -4.03 0.17 -9.73
CA SER A 232 -4.24 1.02 -10.90
C SER A 232 -2.95 1.27 -11.71
N ALA A 233 -1.82 0.69 -11.30
CA ALA A 233 -0.55 0.77 -12.01
C ALA A 233 -0.32 -0.42 -12.94
N ASN A 234 0.46 -0.20 -14.00
CA ASN A 234 0.96 -1.26 -14.89
C ASN A 234 2.10 -1.99 -14.19
N ASN A 235 2.14 -3.32 -14.29
CA ASN A 235 3.19 -4.14 -13.70
C ASN A 235 3.46 -3.72 -12.24
N PHE A 236 2.40 -3.54 -11.46
CA PHE A 236 2.50 -2.96 -10.13
C PHE A 236 3.48 -3.70 -9.21
N PHE A 237 3.82 -4.96 -9.51
CA PHE A 237 4.72 -5.75 -8.70
C PHE A 237 6.18 -5.81 -9.18
N THR A 238 6.46 -5.45 -10.43
CA THR A 238 7.78 -5.63 -11.07
C THR A 238 7.92 -4.65 -12.21
N ALA A 239 9.11 -4.13 -12.51
CA ALA A 239 9.26 -3.23 -13.67
C ALA A 239 8.96 -3.93 -15.02
N ASN A 240 9.13 -5.26 -15.12
CA ASN A 240 8.92 -6.04 -16.34
C ASN A 240 8.16 -7.35 -16.06
N HIS A 241 7.30 -7.74 -17.00
CA HIS A 241 6.49 -8.97 -16.96
C HIS A 241 7.30 -10.28 -16.97
N SER A 242 8.61 -10.21 -17.21
CA SER A 242 9.51 -11.37 -17.38
C SER A 242 10.22 -11.80 -16.10
N THR A 243 10.20 -10.98 -15.05
CA THR A 243 10.87 -11.33 -13.79
C THR A 243 9.92 -12.00 -12.82
N ALA A 244 10.37 -13.13 -12.28
CA ALA A 244 9.64 -13.96 -11.33
C ALA A 244 9.13 -13.15 -10.11
N ALA A 245 7.82 -13.19 -9.85
CA ALA A 245 7.19 -12.69 -8.63
C ALA A 245 7.54 -13.60 -7.43
N ALA A 246 8.25 -13.10 -6.43
CA ALA A 246 8.76 -13.91 -5.31
C ALA A 246 7.71 -14.85 -4.65
N ILE A 247 8.16 -16.06 -4.31
CA ILE A 247 7.42 -17.22 -3.78
C ILE A 247 6.57 -16.96 -2.51
N ALA A 248 6.86 -15.93 -1.73
CA ALA A 248 6.15 -15.60 -0.49
C ALA A 248 5.01 -14.59 -0.69
N ARG A 249 4.77 -14.14 -1.93
CA ARG A 249 3.88 -13.02 -2.19
C ARG A 249 2.42 -13.48 -2.31
N SER A 250 1.63 -13.14 -1.28
CA SER A 250 0.18 -13.27 -1.28
C SER A 250 -0.49 -11.89 -1.35
N ILE A 251 -1.53 -11.76 -2.17
CA ILE A 251 -2.52 -10.70 -2.01
C ILE A 251 -3.72 -11.27 -1.27
N THR A 252 -4.16 -10.58 -0.22
CA THR A 252 -5.16 -11.10 0.70
C THR A 252 -6.34 -10.16 0.80
N ALA A 253 -7.56 -10.70 0.70
CA ALA A 253 -8.79 -9.99 1.00
C ALA A 253 -9.51 -10.69 2.16
N SER A 254 -9.67 -10.01 3.30
CA SER A 254 -10.23 -10.58 4.52
C SER A 254 -11.46 -9.83 4.99
N ASN A 255 -12.45 -10.57 5.50
CA ASN A 255 -13.60 -10.06 6.26
C ASN A 255 -14.35 -8.91 5.55
N GLY A 256 -14.64 -9.01 4.25
CA GLY A 256 -15.28 -7.94 3.46
C GLY A 256 -14.31 -6.92 2.84
N GLY A 257 -13.00 -7.14 2.96
CA GLY A 257 -11.99 -6.39 2.20
C GLY A 257 -12.05 -6.69 0.70
N ASN A 258 -11.63 -5.72 -0.11
CA ASN A 258 -11.69 -5.78 -1.57
C ASN A 258 -10.32 -5.58 -2.21
N LEU A 259 -9.92 -6.48 -3.10
CA LEU A 259 -8.81 -6.30 -4.03
C LEU A 259 -9.40 -5.93 -5.38
N VAL A 260 -9.10 -4.74 -5.90
CA VAL A 260 -9.69 -4.23 -7.14
C VAL A 260 -8.61 -3.96 -8.15
N PHE A 261 -8.74 -4.54 -9.34
CA PHE A 261 -7.86 -4.30 -10.48
C PHE A 261 -8.62 -3.46 -11.50
N SER A 262 -8.25 -2.17 -11.59
CA SER A 262 -8.94 -1.17 -12.41
C SER A 262 -8.08 -0.59 -13.55
N SER A 263 -6.79 -0.95 -13.63
CA SER A 263 -5.90 -0.48 -14.70
C SER A 263 -6.22 -1.09 -16.06
N THR A 264 -5.79 -0.40 -17.12
CA THR A 264 -5.92 -0.80 -18.52
C THR A 264 -4.78 -1.69 -19.03
N THR A 265 -3.91 -2.18 -18.13
CA THR A 265 -2.60 -2.75 -18.48
C THR A 265 -2.14 -3.76 -17.44
N GLU A 266 -1.12 -4.55 -17.79
CA GLU A 266 -0.87 -5.93 -17.37
C GLU A 266 -0.42 -6.10 -15.91
N ALA A 267 -0.73 -7.26 -15.33
CA ALA A 267 -0.25 -7.62 -14.02
C ALA A 267 -0.07 -9.14 -13.86
N ARG A 268 1.12 -9.58 -13.44
CA ARG A 268 1.34 -10.97 -13.03
C ARG A 268 1.14 -11.14 -11.53
N LEU A 269 0.15 -11.94 -11.16
CA LEU A 269 -0.21 -12.25 -9.78
C LEU A 269 0.40 -13.58 -9.34
N GLY A 270 0.79 -13.63 -8.06
CA GLY A 270 1.16 -14.87 -7.38
C GLY A 270 -0.07 -15.43 -6.65
N ASN A 271 0.13 -15.91 -5.43
CA ASN A 271 -0.97 -16.45 -4.63
C ASN A 271 -2.00 -15.38 -4.26
N ILE A 272 -3.25 -15.80 -4.22
CA ILE A 272 -4.40 -15.00 -3.80
C ILE A 272 -5.02 -15.71 -2.60
N GLN A 273 -5.25 -15.00 -1.51
CA GLN A 273 -5.94 -15.54 -0.33
C GLN A 273 -7.21 -14.74 -0.06
N LEU A 274 -8.34 -15.42 0.06
CA LEU A 274 -9.63 -14.81 0.35
C LEU A 274 -10.20 -15.42 1.64
N SER A 275 -10.58 -14.56 2.58
CA SER A 275 -11.15 -14.96 3.86
C SER A 275 -12.42 -14.17 4.14
N GLY A 276 -13.45 -14.38 3.32
CA GLY A 276 -14.65 -13.54 3.29
C GLY A 276 -14.49 -12.24 2.53
N GLY A 277 -13.43 -12.12 1.71
CA GLY A 277 -13.14 -10.94 0.91
C GLY A 277 -13.46 -11.13 -0.56
N THR A 278 -13.32 -10.05 -1.33
CA THR A 278 -13.60 -10.04 -2.77
C THR A 278 -12.35 -9.70 -3.57
N PHE A 279 -12.09 -10.46 -4.63
CA PHE A 279 -11.20 -10.08 -5.71
C PHE A 279 -12.03 -9.60 -6.91
N THR A 280 -11.76 -8.41 -7.42
CA THR A 280 -12.48 -7.81 -8.53
C THR A 280 -11.51 -7.50 -9.67
N SER A 281 -11.74 -8.10 -10.84
CA SER A 281 -11.08 -7.71 -12.09
C SER A 281 -12.09 -7.03 -13.01
N ASN A 282 -11.87 -5.76 -13.30
CA ASN A 282 -12.68 -5.02 -14.28
C ASN A 282 -11.97 -4.89 -15.64
N ARG A 283 -10.88 -5.64 -15.84
CA ARG A 283 -10.07 -5.60 -17.05
C ARG A 283 -10.40 -6.77 -17.96
N GLY A 284 -10.86 -6.48 -19.17
CA GLY A 284 -11.26 -7.49 -20.15
C GLY A 284 -10.13 -8.47 -20.51
N ILE A 285 -10.52 -9.68 -20.92
CA ILE A 285 -9.61 -10.71 -21.41
C ILE A 285 -9.11 -10.34 -22.82
N SER A 286 -7.83 -10.01 -22.95
CA SER A 286 -7.20 -9.56 -24.21
C SER A 286 -5.74 -10.06 -24.31
N GLY A 287 -4.91 -9.49 -25.20
CA GLY A 287 -3.50 -9.86 -25.30
C GLY A 287 -2.62 -9.40 -24.12
N PHE A 288 -3.09 -8.47 -23.29
CA PHE A 288 -2.28 -7.78 -22.28
C PHE A 288 -2.96 -7.80 -20.91
N ASP A 289 -2.61 -8.81 -20.08
CA ASP A 289 -3.55 -9.34 -19.10
C ASP A 289 -3.13 -9.47 -17.61
N ILE A 290 -4.14 -9.62 -16.71
CA ILE A 290 -3.93 -10.08 -15.33
C ILE A 290 -3.71 -11.59 -15.43
N LEU A 291 -2.48 -12.00 -15.19
CA LEU A 291 -2.03 -13.38 -15.33
C LEU A 291 -1.79 -13.97 -13.95
N LEU A 292 -2.55 -15.00 -13.59
CA LEU A 292 -2.30 -15.82 -12.41
C LEU A 292 -1.23 -16.87 -12.73
N ALA A 293 -0.09 -16.80 -12.03
CA ALA A 293 1.03 -17.70 -12.26
C ALA A 293 2.03 -17.69 -11.09
N ASP A 294 2.34 -18.85 -10.52
CA ASP A 294 3.50 -19.02 -9.63
C ASP A 294 4.78 -19.07 -10.49
N VAL A 295 5.90 -18.69 -9.88
CA VAL A 295 7.19 -18.52 -10.56
C VAL A 295 8.22 -19.59 -10.22
N SER A 296 7.92 -20.47 -9.26
CA SER A 296 8.83 -21.53 -8.82
C SER A 296 8.36 -22.94 -9.17
N THR A 297 7.04 -23.17 -9.19
CA THR A 297 6.42 -24.49 -9.40
C THR A 297 5.42 -24.53 -10.56
N GLY A 298 5.09 -23.37 -11.15
CA GLY A 298 4.17 -23.23 -12.30
C GLY A 298 2.70 -23.00 -11.95
N ALA A 299 2.26 -23.33 -10.72
CA ALA A 299 0.86 -23.19 -10.29
C ALA A 299 0.71 -22.24 -9.10
N ALA A 300 0.09 -21.08 -9.30
CA ALA A 300 -0.35 -20.23 -8.20
C ALA A 300 -1.61 -20.82 -7.56
N THR A 301 -1.82 -20.43 -6.30
CA THR A 301 -2.97 -20.88 -5.52
C THR A 301 -3.89 -19.70 -5.22
N VAL A 302 -5.15 -19.84 -5.59
CA VAL A 302 -6.26 -19.11 -5.00
C VAL A 302 -6.76 -19.93 -3.82
N SER A 303 -6.60 -19.41 -2.60
CA SER A 303 -7.01 -20.09 -1.38
C SER A 303 -8.21 -19.38 -0.75
N VAL A 304 -9.26 -20.13 -0.42
CA VAL A 304 -10.38 -19.63 0.39
C VAL A 304 -10.28 -20.25 1.78
N ILE A 305 -10.22 -19.39 2.79
CA ILE A 305 -10.03 -19.74 4.20
C ILE A 305 -10.98 -18.95 5.10
N GLY A 306 -10.87 -19.13 6.42
CA GLY A 306 -11.64 -18.39 7.40
C GLY A 306 -13.03 -18.98 7.60
N SER A 307 -14.04 -18.12 7.75
CA SER A 307 -15.40 -18.50 8.18
C SER A 307 -16.51 -17.88 7.32
N SER A 308 -16.18 -17.34 6.16
CA SER A 308 -17.11 -16.62 5.30
C SER A 308 -16.79 -16.86 3.83
N ALA A 309 -17.84 -17.04 3.02
CA ALA A 309 -17.71 -17.19 1.57
C ALA A 309 -17.02 -15.99 0.93
N SER A 310 -16.26 -16.26 -0.13
CA SER A 310 -15.48 -15.29 -0.88
C SER A 310 -15.93 -15.20 -2.33
N ALA A 311 -15.56 -14.12 -3.01
CA ALA A 311 -15.95 -13.90 -4.40
C ALA A 311 -14.78 -13.44 -5.28
N MET A 312 -14.79 -13.90 -6.53
CA MET A 312 -13.98 -13.38 -7.62
C MET A 312 -14.90 -12.86 -8.72
N ASN A 313 -14.98 -11.54 -8.89
CA ASN A 313 -15.98 -10.90 -9.73
C ASN A 313 -15.42 -9.77 -10.60
N GLY A 314 -16.32 -9.03 -11.24
CA GLY A 314 -16.00 -7.88 -12.09
C GLY A 314 -16.31 -8.14 -13.57
N SER A 315 -16.28 -7.07 -14.37
CA SER A 315 -16.60 -7.10 -15.81
C SER A 315 -15.48 -7.69 -16.67
N GLY A 316 -14.32 -7.93 -16.06
CA GLY A 316 -13.12 -8.42 -16.72
C GLY A 316 -12.87 -9.89 -16.48
N GLY A 317 -11.58 -10.26 -16.45
CA GLY A 317 -11.19 -11.63 -16.17
C GLY A 317 -9.77 -11.81 -15.65
N LEU A 318 -9.39 -13.09 -15.56
CA LEU A 318 -8.13 -13.60 -15.07
C LEU A 318 -7.59 -14.67 -16.04
N HIS A 319 -6.39 -14.46 -16.56
CA HIS A 319 -5.64 -15.45 -17.34
C HIS A 319 -4.97 -16.47 -16.41
N LEU A 320 -4.96 -17.74 -16.82
CA LEU A 320 -4.34 -18.84 -16.07
C LEU A 320 -3.11 -19.35 -16.83
N LEU A 321 -1.91 -19.29 -16.22
CA LEU A 321 -0.68 -19.83 -16.84
C LEU A 321 -0.53 -21.33 -16.58
N GLY A 322 -1.18 -22.17 -17.40
CA GLY A 322 -1.22 -23.61 -17.10
C GLY A 322 -2.26 -23.93 -16.04
N LEU A 323 -2.10 -25.07 -15.38
CA LEU A 323 -2.99 -25.54 -14.32
C LEU A 323 -2.77 -24.74 -13.02
N GLN A 324 -3.76 -23.98 -12.57
CA GLN A 324 -3.70 -23.21 -11.31
C GLN A 324 -4.52 -23.88 -10.21
N ASN A 325 -4.09 -23.74 -8.96
CA ASN A 325 -4.79 -24.33 -7.81
C ASN A 325 -5.90 -23.40 -7.31
N PHE A 326 -7.06 -23.97 -7.06
CA PHE A 326 -8.14 -23.36 -6.32
C PHE A 326 -8.39 -24.22 -5.08
N ASP A 327 -7.74 -23.86 -3.98
CA ASP A 327 -7.87 -24.53 -2.67
C ASP A 327 -8.99 -23.87 -1.89
N VAL A 328 -10.19 -24.45 -1.97
CA VAL A 328 -11.41 -23.86 -1.41
C VAL A 328 -11.83 -24.69 -0.21
N ALA A 329 -11.56 -24.17 1.00
CA ALA A 329 -12.08 -24.78 2.22
C ALA A 329 -13.60 -24.62 2.31
N ASP A 330 -14.26 -25.56 3.00
CA ASP A 330 -15.65 -25.38 3.42
C ASP A 330 -15.64 -24.41 4.62
N VAL A 331 -15.94 -23.15 4.34
CA VAL A 331 -15.87 -22.06 5.33
C VAL A 331 -17.25 -21.66 5.83
N THR A 332 -18.30 -22.07 5.13
CA THR A 332 -19.70 -21.78 5.49
C THR A 332 -20.41 -22.96 6.15
N SER A 333 -19.84 -24.17 6.08
CA SER A 333 -20.49 -25.43 6.50
C SER A 333 -21.86 -25.61 5.85
N SER A 334 -21.99 -25.15 4.60
CA SER A 334 -23.25 -25.10 3.87
C SER A 334 -23.09 -25.67 2.46
N SER A 335 -24.21 -25.95 1.80
CA SER A 335 -24.21 -26.33 0.39
C SER A 335 -24.04 -25.14 -0.56
N THR A 336 -23.95 -23.91 -0.05
CA THR A 336 -23.73 -22.73 -0.88
C THR A 336 -22.24 -22.60 -1.22
N ALA A 337 -21.93 -21.93 -2.32
CA ALA A 337 -20.56 -21.78 -2.76
C ALA A 337 -19.72 -20.97 -1.75
N ASP A 338 -18.62 -21.56 -1.30
CA ASP A 338 -17.58 -20.91 -0.50
C ASP A 338 -16.73 -19.97 -1.37
N LEU A 339 -16.64 -20.27 -2.67
CA LEU A 339 -16.06 -19.40 -3.68
C LEU A 339 -17.01 -19.26 -4.87
N VAL A 340 -17.47 -18.04 -5.15
CA VAL A 340 -18.17 -17.71 -6.40
C VAL A 340 -17.19 -17.01 -7.35
N VAL A 341 -17.00 -17.57 -8.54
CA VAL A 341 -16.18 -16.96 -9.61
C VAL A 341 -17.09 -16.56 -10.77
N SER A 342 -17.34 -15.26 -10.85
CA SER A 342 -18.18 -14.65 -11.89
C SER A 342 -17.39 -13.76 -12.86
N LEU A 343 -16.11 -13.49 -12.60
CA LEU A 343 -15.21 -12.95 -13.62
C LEU A 343 -14.88 -14.00 -14.68
N GLN A 344 -14.42 -13.57 -15.86
CA GLN A 344 -14.03 -14.48 -16.92
C GLN A 344 -12.70 -15.16 -16.60
N LEU A 345 -12.63 -16.48 -16.69
CA LEU A 345 -11.37 -17.24 -16.71
C LEU A 345 -10.99 -17.58 -18.15
N ALA A 346 -9.71 -17.43 -18.48
CA ALA A 346 -9.20 -17.72 -19.82
C ALA A 346 -7.79 -18.32 -19.79
N ASP A 347 -7.38 -18.86 -20.93
CA ASP A 347 -6.00 -19.26 -21.17
C ASP A 347 -5.04 -18.11 -20.94
N SER A 348 -3.76 -18.42 -20.79
CA SER A 348 -2.73 -17.43 -20.50
C SER A 348 -2.54 -16.33 -21.55
N GLY A 349 -3.16 -16.49 -22.73
CA GLY A 349 -3.05 -15.59 -23.87
C GLY A 349 -1.60 -15.43 -24.32
N THR A 350 -1.32 -14.34 -25.04
CA THR A 350 0.03 -14.07 -25.59
C THR A 350 1.12 -13.97 -24.52
N GLN A 351 0.76 -13.58 -23.29
CA GLN A 351 1.71 -13.39 -22.18
C GLN A 351 2.20 -14.71 -21.57
N GLY A 352 1.43 -15.79 -21.68
CA GLY A 352 1.86 -17.13 -21.30
C GLY A 352 2.21 -18.01 -22.48
N ALA A 353 2.62 -17.43 -23.60
CA ALA A 353 2.91 -18.17 -24.84
C ALA A 353 1.70 -19.00 -25.33
N ASN A 354 0.48 -18.52 -25.09
CA ASN A 354 -0.77 -19.23 -25.39
C ASN A 354 -0.86 -20.61 -24.73
N THR A 355 -0.25 -20.76 -23.55
CA THR A 355 -0.39 -21.97 -22.73
C THR A 355 -1.85 -22.12 -22.30
N ALA A 356 -2.37 -23.33 -22.46
CA ALA A 356 -3.69 -23.71 -21.99
C ALA A 356 -3.81 -23.52 -20.47
N GLY A 357 -4.77 -22.72 -20.02
CA GLY A 357 -5.08 -22.46 -18.63
C GLY A 357 -6.01 -23.53 -18.07
N GLY A 358 -5.77 -24.02 -16.87
CA GLY A 358 -6.57 -25.07 -16.24
C GLY A 358 -6.86 -24.78 -14.77
N ILE A 359 -7.78 -25.55 -14.19
CA ILE A 359 -8.20 -25.44 -12.78
C ILE A 359 -7.93 -26.75 -12.05
N ASN A 360 -7.18 -26.71 -10.96
CA ASN A 360 -7.07 -27.79 -9.99
C ASN A 360 -7.84 -27.40 -8.72
N LYS A 361 -9.09 -27.85 -8.61
CA LYS A 361 -9.96 -27.64 -7.46
C LYS A 361 -9.62 -28.62 -6.34
N THR A 362 -9.21 -28.05 -5.20
CA THR A 362 -8.89 -28.76 -3.96
C THR A 362 -9.66 -28.12 -2.80
N GLY A 363 -9.47 -28.63 -1.59
CA GLY A 363 -10.25 -28.22 -0.42
C GLY A 363 -11.69 -28.76 -0.42
N ALA A 364 -12.27 -28.93 0.76
CA ALA A 364 -13.57 -29.59 0.94
C ALA A 364 -14.78 -28.75 0.48
N GLY A 365 -14.60 -27.44 0.31
CA GLY A 365 -15.68 -26.49 0.02
C GLY A 365 -16.17 -26.51 -1.42
N THR A 366 -17.20 -25.71 -1.65
CA THR A 366 -17.88 -25.58 -2.95
C THR A 366 -17.34 -24.38 -3.72
N MET A 367 -16.89 -24.59 -4.95
CA MET A 367 -16.52 -23.54 -5.90
C MET A 367 -17.55 -23.48 -7.02
N SER A 368 -18.09 -22.30 -7.32
CA SER A 368 -19.06 -22.06 -8.39
C SER A 368 -18.47 -21.21 -9.49
N LEU A 369 -18.53 -21.71 -10.73
CA LEU A 369 -18.15 -20.99 -11.95
C LEU A 369 -19.41 -20.50 -12.67
N THR A 370 -19.60 -19.19 -12.72
CA THR A 370 -20.85 -18.55 -13.18
C THR A 370 -20.60 -17.49 -14.23
N ASN A 371 -19.59 -17.66 -15.08
CA ASN A 371 -19.38 -16.78 -16.21
C ASN A 371 -19.49 -17.58 -17.51
N ALA A 372 -20.52 -17.28 -18.31
CA ALA A 372 -20.77 -17.95 -19.58
C ALA A 372 -19.65 -17.77 -20.63
N ASN A 373 -18.75 -16.78 -20.44
CA ASN A 373 -17.68 -16.47 -21.38
C ASN A 373 -16.34 -17.09 -20.99
N ASN A 374 -16.29 -18.00 -20.00
CA ASN A 374 -15.08 -18.74 -19.68
C ASN A 374 -14.50 -19.42 -20.93
N ASN A 375 -13.22 -19.17 -21.22
CA ASN A 375 -12.55 -19.64 -22.45
C ASN A 375 -11.12 -20.13 -22.17
N PHE A 376 -10.95 -20.89 -21.09
CA PHE A 376 -9.72 -21.63 -20.83
C PHE A 376 -9.83 -23.05 -21.39
N THR A 377 -8.73 -23.62 -21.89
CA THR A 377 -8.69 -24.87 -22.65
C THR A 377 -7.93 -25.99 -21.96
N GLY A 378 -7.22 -25.69 -20.88
CA GLY A 378 -6.49 -26.67 -20.08
C GLY A 378 -7.39 -27.50 -19.18
N ASP A 379 -6.78 -28.49 -18.54
CA ASP A 379 -7.50 -29.50 -17.77
C ASP A 379 -8.22 -28.91 -16.55
N ILE A 380 -9.36 -29.51 -16.21
CA ILE A 380 -10.01 -29.32 -14.91
C ILE A 380 -9.81 -30.58 -14.09
N THR A 381 -9.19 -30.44 -12.93
CA THR A 381 -9.04 -31.49 -11.93
C THR A 381 -9.88 -31.15 -10.70
N VAL A 382 -10.78 -32.04 -10.29
CA VAL A 382 -11.50 -31.91 -9.02
C VAL A 382 -10.97 -32.97 -8.06
N GLY A 383 -10.03 -32.55 -7.20
CA GLY A 383 -9.39 -33.40 -6.20
C GLY A 383 -10.14 -33.49 -4.87
N ALA A 384 -10.90 -32.45 -4.51
CA ALA A 384 -11.75 -32.43 -3.32
C ALA A 384 -12.89 -31.39 -3.42
N GLY A 385 -13.95 -31.62 -2.64
CA GLY A 385 -15.13 -30.76 -2.57
C GLY A 385 -16.00 -30.82 -3.84
N THR A 386 -16.72 -29.73 -4.09
CA THR A 386 -17.66 -29.61 -5.22
C THR A 386 -17.23 -28.51 -6.18
N LEU A 387 -17.33 -28.79 -7.48
CA LEU A 387 -17.29 -27.77 -8.53
C LEU A 387 -18.68 -27.64 -9.16
N GLU A 388 -19.28 -26.48 -9.04
CA GLU A 388 -20.54 -26.13 -9.69
C GLU A 388 -20.29 -25.32 -10.95
N VAL A 389 -21.01 -25.63 -12.02
CA VAL A 389 -21.02 -24.84 -13.25
C VAL A 389 -22.44 -24.33 -13.46
N GLY A 390 -22.61 -23.01 -13.28
CA GLY A 390 -23.92 -22.35 -13.26
C GLY A 390 -24.39 -21.83 -14.61
N ASP A 391 -23.49 -21.61 -15.56
CA ASP A 391 -23.77 -21.03 -16.88
C ASP A 391 -23.24 -21.92 -18.02
N ALA A 392 -23.60 -21.58 -19.27
CA ALA A 392 -23.05 -22.21 -20.46
C ALA A 392 -21.51 -22.06 -20.46
N GLY A 393 -20.80 -23.14 -20.12
CA GLY A 393 -19.34 -23.18 -20.08
C GLY A 393 -18.83 -24.50 -20.63
N ARG A 394 -17.61 -24.50 -21.19
CA ARG A 394 -16.96 -25.73 -21.65
C ARG A 394 -16.11 -26.30 -20.54
N LEU A 395 -16.55 -27.41 -19.95
CA LEU A 395 -15.63 -28.33 -19.28
C LEU A 395 -14.87 -29.03 -20.42
N ASN A 396 -13.58 -28.72 -20.61
CA ASN A 396 -12.75 -29.39 -21.62
C ASN A 396 -12.30 -30.77 -21.08
N ALA A 397 -11.11 -31.25 -21.44
CA ALA A 397 -10.59 -32.50 -20.87
C ALA A 397 -10.32 -32.36 -19.35
N GLY A 398 -10.30 -33.48 -18.62
CA GLY A 398 -10.03 -33.43 -17.19
C GLY A 398 -10.24 -34.75 -16.46
N SER A 399 -9.79 -34.78 -15.19
CA SER A 399 -9.97 -35.89 -14.25
C SER A 399 -10.80 -35.42 -13.06
N TYR A 400 -11.90 -36.11 -12.77
CA TYR A 400 -12.89 -35.66 -11.78
C TYR A 400 -13.07 -36.75 -10.72
N ALA A 401 -12.48 -36.55 -9.55
CA ALA A 401 -12.64 -37.45 -8.40
C ALA A 401 -13.76 -37.00 -7.45
N GLY A 402 -14.13 -35.72 -7.50
CA GLY A 402 -15.27 -35.13 -6.78
C GLY A 402 -16.51 -34.94 -7.66
N SER A 403 -17.61 -34.52 -7.03
CA SER A 403 -18.87 -34.24 -7.73
C SER A 403 -18.76 -32.98 -8.58
N VAL A 404 -19.26 -33.07 -9.81
CA VAL A 404 -19.53 -31.93 -10.69
C VAL A 404 -21.03 -31.78 -10.81
N THR A 405 -21.57 -30.65 -10.37
CA THR A 405 -23.01 -30.35 -10.45
C THR A 405 -23.26 -29.35 -11.56
N ASN A 406 -24.15 -29.68 -12.50
CA ASN A 406 -24.62 -28.76 -13.54
C ASN A 406 -25.98 -28.18 -13.12
N ASN A 407 -26.05 -26.86 -12.95
CA ASN A 407 -27.28 -26.15 -12.59
C ASN A 407 -27.96 -25.47 -13.80
N GLY A 408 -27.44 -25.66 -15.02
CA GLY A 408 -28.04 -25.17 -16.27
C GLY A 408 -29.23 -26.02 -16.74
N ALA A 409 -30.18 -25.42 -17.47
CA ALA A 409 -31.30 -26.13 -18.08
C ALA A 409 -30.79 -27.05 -19.22
N LEU A 410 -31.19 -28.32 -19.17
CA LEU A 410 -30.83 -29.38 -20.13
C LEU A 410 -31.56 -29.25 -21.48
#